data_AF-A0A285UGW1-F1
#
_entry.id   AF-A0A285UGW1-F1
#
_cell.length_a   1.000
_cell.length_b   1.000
_cell.length_c   1.000
_cell.angle_alpha   90.00
_cell.angle_beta   90.00
_cell.angle_gamma   90.00
#
_symmetry.space_group_name_H-M   'P 1'
#
loop_
_entity.id
_entity.type
_entity.pdbx_description
1 polymer ?
#
loop_
_entity_poly.entity_id
_entity_poly.type
_entity_poly.pdbx_seq_one_letter_code
_entity_poly.pdbx_strand_id
1 'polypeptide(L)'
;MALTRVDRISGLPLYYDRFNGSSYGRTAVPMRPYIDADFLAQCTACFDDLKAVLAAGEFDIAQVWSGGVGREGSGASYHYRNRAFDLDALIFADGTRWVAKTFPERPFLYLAIEAVLRLHFGTVLNHDYNRAHEDHLHFDNGSAPRFKRDARSHVIFVQYALTKLFNQSVGDAGADGVFGPETEQALNRVRRQLGIGSLSEKENWFAFLRTVAKAALASERGIVHAPELVS
;
A
#
# COMPACT_ATOMS: atom_id res chain seq x y z
N MET A 1 -9.44 -19.52 -16.29
CA MET A 1 -9.23 -18.12 -15.88
C MET A 1 -8.93 -17.33 -17.14
N ALA A 2 -9.65 -16.23 -17.38
CA ALA A 2 -9.42 -15.39 -18.56
C ALA A 2 -8.28 -14.42 -18.25
N LEU A 3 -7.24 -14.45 -19.08
CA LEU A 3 -6.13 -13.50 -18.98
C LEU A 3 -6.36 -12.35 -19.96
N THR A 4 -6.20 -11.12 -19.47
CA THR A 4 -6.28 -9.89 -20.26
C THR A 4 -4.91 -9.26 -20.33
N ARG A 5 -4.47 -8.92 -21.54
CA ARG A 5 -3.23 -8.16 -21.73
C ARG A 5 -3.54 -6.68 -21.63
N VAL A 6 -2.92 -5.97 -20.69
CA VAL A 6 -3.19 -4.55 -20.45
C VAL A 6 -1.92 -3.75 -20.38
N ASP A 7 -1.96 -2.49 -20.80
CA ASP A 7 -0.89 -1.51 -20.62
C ASP A 7 -1.33 -0.32 -19.77
N ARG A 8 -2.56 -0.39 -19.24
CA ARG A 8 -3.15 0.59 -18.34
C ARG A 8 -4.00 -0.09 -17.27
N ILE A 9 -4.04 0.48 -16.07
CA ILE A 9 -5.04 0.17 -15.03
C ILE A 9 -5.72 1.47 -14.66
N SER A 10 -7.05 1.51 -14.66
CA SER A 10 -7.79 2.72 -14.26
C SER A 10 -7.38 3.96 -15.11
N GLY A 11 -7.03 3.72 -16.37
CA GLY A 11 -6.55 4.74 -17.29
C GLY A 11 -5.13 5.24 -17.01
N LEU A 12 -4.39 4.71 -16.04
CA LEU A 12 -2.98 5.04 -15.79
C LEU A 12 -2.06 4.09 -16.56
N PRO A 13 -1.04 4.57 -17.29
CA PRO A 13 -0.08 3.72 -17.99
C PRO A 13 0.79 2.91 -17.02
N LEU A 14 1.04 1.66 -17.38
CA LEU A 14 1.88 0.72 -16.64
C LEU A 14 3.33 0.73 -17.15
N TYR A 15 4.27 0.72 -16.21
CA TYR A 15 5.69 0.64 -16.48
C TYR A 15 6.37 -0.41 -15.59
N TYR A 16 7.45 -0.98 -16.11
CA TYR A 16 8.32 -1.92 -15.42
C TYR A 16 9.68 -1.26 -15.16
N ASP A 17 10.10 -1.18 -13.90
CA ASP A 17 11.32 -0.52 -13.47
C ASP A 17 12.40 -1.49 -12.98
N ARG A 18 12.25 -2.80 -13.23
CA ARG A 18 13.26 -3.83 -12.91
C ARG A 18 13.91 -4.48 -14.13
N PHE A 19 13.90 -3.79 -15.28
CA PHE A 19 14.47 -4.31 -16.54
C PHE A 19 16.01 -4.36 -16.55
N ASN A 20 16.68 -3.74 -15.57
CA ASN A 20 18.10 -3.96 -15.29
C ASN A 20 18.42 -3.69 -13.81
N GLY A 21 19.67 -3.97 -13.40
CA GLY A 21 20.08 -3.87 -11.99
C GLY A 21 20.13 -2.45 -11.40
N SER A 22 20.03 -1.40 -12.20
CA SER A 22 20.08 0.00 -11.75
C SER A 22 18.80 0.79 -12.01
N SER A 23 17.77 0.17 -12.59
CA SER A 23 16.55 0.86 -13.02
C SER A 23 15.56 1.13 -11.89
N TYR A 24 15.53 0.30 -10.85
CA TYR A 24 14.52 0.35 -9.78
C TYR A 24 14.35 1.75 -9.20
N GLY A 25 13.11 2.27 -9.21
CA GLY A 25 12.74 3.60 -8.73
C GLY A 25 13.37 4.78 -9.48
N ARG A 26 14.19 4.53 -10.52
CA ARG A 26 14.94 5.56 -11.28
C ARG A 26 14.41 5.74 -12.69
N THR A 27 14.29 4.66 -13.44
CA THR A 27 13.84 4.63 -14.83
C THR A 27 12.94 3.42 -15.04
N ALA A 28 11.97 3.54 -15.94
CA ALA A 28 11.06 2.43 -16.25
C ALA A 28 10.77 2.38 -17.76
N VAL A 29 10.36 1.21 -18.22
CA VAL A 29 9.93 0.97 -19.61
C VAL A 29 8.45 0.60 -19.64
N PRO A 30 7.68 0.97 -20.68
CA PRO A 30 6.28 0.56 -20.79
C PRO A 30 6.14 -0.96 -20.70
N MET A 31 5.14 -1.44 -19.96
CA MET A 31 4.87 -2.88 -19.83
C MET A 31 3.44 -3.24 -20.26
N ARG A 32 3.27 -4.48 -20.69
CA ARG A 32 1.98 -5.04 -21.14
C ARG A 32 1.70 -6.42 -20.56
N PRO A 33 1.57 -6.58 -19.23
CA PRO A 33 1.40 -7.88 -18.58
C PRO A 33 0.08 -8.55 -18.97
N TYR A 34 0.03 -9.87 -18.81
CA TYR A 34 -1.22 -10.60 -18.68
C TYR A 34 -1.69 -10.54 -17.23
N ILE A 35 -2.97 -10.25 -17.02
CA ILE A 35 -3.61 -10.18 -15.71
C ILE A 35 -4.90 -10.99 -15.75
N ASP A 36 -5.17 -11.77 -14.70
CA ASP A 36 -6.47 -12.40 -14.52
C ASP A 36 -7.60 -11.36 -14.52
N ALA A 37 -8.70 -11.63 -15.22
CA ALA A 37 -9.75 -10.65 -15.46
C ALA A 37 -10.43 -10.14 -14.16
N ASP A 38 -10.67 -11.03 -13.20
CA ASP A 38 -11.30 -10.65 -11.93
C ASP A 38 -10.32 -9.84 -11.08
N PHE A 39 -9.05 -10.24 -11.05
CA PHE A 39 -8.01 -9.45 -10.41
C PHE A 39 -7.84 -8.07 -11.05
N LEU A 40 -7.87 -7.98 -12.39
CA LEU A 40 -7.78 -6.72 -13.12
C LEU A 40 -8.96 -5.79 -12.78
N ALA A 41 -10.17 -6.31 -12.67
CA ALA A 41 -11.34 -5.51 -12.26
C ALA A 41 -11.15 -4.95 -10.84
N GLN A 42 -10.63 -5.76 -9.92
CA GLN A 42 -10.34 -5.35 -8.54
C GLN A 42 -9.19 -4.33 -8.47
N CYS A 43 -8.12 -4.52 -9.25
CA CYS A 43 -7.06 -3.53 -9.41
C CYS A 43 -7.62 -2.22 -9.96
N THR A 44 -8.48 -2.27 -10.97
CA THR A 44 -9.07 -1.06 -11.57
C THR A 44 -9.86 -0.27 -10.53
N ALA A 45 -10.73 -0.92 -9.76
CA ALA A 45 -11.45 -0.28 -8.66
C ALA A 45 -10.51 0.28 -7.58
N CYS A 46 -9.46 -0.46 -7.23
CA CYS A 46 -8.46 -0.01 -6.28
C CYS A 46 -7.70 1.24 -6.74
N PHE A 47 -7.28 1.28 -8.01
CA PHE A 47 -6.56 2.43 -8.56
C PHE A 47 -7.49 3.62 -8.84
N ASP A 48 -8.78 3.41 -9.10
CA ASP A 48 -9.77 4.49 -9.11
C ASP A 48 -9.88 5.16 -7.74
N ASP A 49 -10.01 4.38 -6.67
CA ASP A 49 -10.01 4.90 -5.29
C ASP A 49 -8.67 5.55 -4.94
N LEU A 50 -7.55 4.96 -5.34
CA LEU A 50 -6.21 5.49 -5.06
C LEU A 50 -6.00 6.85 -5.71
N LYS A 51 -6.39 7.03 -6.98
CA LYS A 51 -6.37 8.34 -7.64
C LYS A 51 -7.20 9.35 -6.87
N ALA A 52 -8.43 9.00 -6.50
CA ALA A 52 -9.33 9.93 -5.81
C ALA A 52 -8.76 10.35 -4.43
N VAL A 53 -8.22 9.40 -3.68
CA VAL A 53 -7.62 9.65 -2.37
C VAL A 53 -6.35 10.49 -2.49
N LEU A 54 -5.42 10.13 -3.38
CA LEU A 54 -4.16 10.84 -3.54
C LEU A 54 -4.35 12.24 -4.16
N ALA A 55 -5.27 12.42 -5.10
CA ALA A 55 -5.61 13.74 -5.65
C ALA A 55 -6.15 14.70 -4.56
N ALA A 56 -6.89 14.20 -3.57
CA ALA A 56 -7.31 15.01 -2.42
C ALA A 56 -6.14 15.47 -1.53
N GLY A 57 -4.99 14.81 -1.65
CA GLY A 57 -3.71 15.21 -1.05
C GLY A 57 -2.78 15.96 -2.00
N GLU A 58 -3.26 16.40 -3.18
CA GLU A 58 -2.48 17.08 -4.22
C GLU A 58 -1.43 16.17 -4.91
N PHE A 59 -1.64 14.85 -4.89
CA PHE A 59 -0.80 13.85 -5.54
C PHE A 59 -1.52 13.19 -6.73
N ASP A 60 -1.57 13.90 -7.87
CA ASP A 60 -2.19 13.38 -9.09
C ASP A 60 -1.31 12.34 -9.77
N ILE A 61 -1.75 11.08 -9.80
CA ILE A 61 -0.97 9.97 -10.39
C ILE A 61 -0.93 10.09 -11.91
N ALA A 62 0.27 10.09 -12.49
CA ALA A 62 0.51 10.06 -13.93
C ALA A 62 0.95 8.68 -14.45
N GLN A 63 1.67 7.89 -13.65
CA GLN A 63 2.15 6.55 -14.04
C GLN A 63 2.19 5.60 -12.85
N VAL A 64 2.00 4.30 -13.12
CA VAL A 64 2.15 3.21 -12.15
C VAL A 64 3.35 2.37 -12.56
N TRP A 65 4.33 2.24 -11.66
CA TRP A 65 5.53 1.45 -11.87
C TRP A 65 5.46 0.18 -11.03
N SER A 66 5.74 -0.95 -11.66
CA SER A 66 5.56 -2.28 -11.06
C SER A 66 6.81 -3.13 -11.15
N GLY A 67 7.05 -3.91 -10.11
CA GLY A 67 8.05 -4.99 -10.09
C GLY A 67 7.59 -6.26 -10.81
N GLY A 68 6.30 -6.35 -11.17
CA GLY A 68 5.72 -7.48 -11.87
C GLY A 68 4.27 -7.78 -11.46
N VAL A 69 3.56 -8.49 -12.34
CA VAL A 69 2.18 -8.96 -12.10
C VAL A 69 2.12 -10.49 -12.26
N GLY A 70 2.65 -10.99 -13.38
CA GLY A 70 2.74 -12.42 -13.68
C GLY A 70 4.17 -12.94 -13.56
N ARG A 71 4.29 -14.24 -13.25
CA ARG A 71 5.54 -15.00 -13.34
C ARG A 71 5.31 -16.28 -14.15
N GLU A 72 6.24 -16.58 -15.05
CA GLU A 72 6.24 -17.84 -15.80
C GLU A 72 6.50 -19.04 -14.88
N GLY A 73 5.96 -20.21 -15.23
CA GLY A 73 6.15 -21.46 -14.50
C GLY A 73 5.01 -21.79 -13.54
N SER A 74 5.31 -22.56 -12.50
CA SER A 74 4.35 -23.00 -11.49
C SER A 74 4.88 -22.75 -10.07
N GLY A 75 3.95 -22.51 -9.14
CA GLY A 75 4.27 -22.33 -7.73
C GLY A 75 3.07 -21.87 -6.92
N ALA A 76 3.28 -21.71 -5.61
CA ALA A 76 2.22 -21.35 -4.67
C ALA A 76 1.88 -19.84 -4.68
N SER A 77 2.80 -18.98 -5.14
CA SER A 77 2.57 -17.54 -5.25
C SER A 77 1.49 -17.22 -6.28
N TYR A 78 0.69 -16.19 -6.01
CA TYR A 78 -0.33 -15.69 -6.93
C TYR A 78 0.24 -15.04 -8.21
N HIS A 79 1.54 -14.73 -8.27
CA HIS A 79 2.19 -14.30 -9.52
C HIS A 79 2.15 -15.40 -10.59
N TYR A 80 2.28 -16.68 -10.22
CA TYR A 80 2.14 -17.80 -11.18
C TYR A 80 0.72 -17.95 -11.74
N ARG A 81 -0.24 -17.21 -11.16
CA ARG A 81 -1.64 -17.17 -11.58
C ARG A 81 -2.03 -15.84 -12.20
N ASN A 82 -1.09 -14.90 -12.37
CA ASN A 82 -1.35 -13.51 -12.82
C ASN A 82 -2.39 -12.79 -11.94
N ARG A 83 -2.35 -13.06 -10.63
CA ARG A 83 -3.31 -12.61 -9.61
C ARG A 83 -2.65 -11.89 -8.44
N ALA A 84 -1.42 -11.42 -8.64
CA ALA A 84 -0.67 -10.62 -7.70
C ALA A 84 -0.04 -9.44 -8.43
N PHE A 85 0.30 -8.37 -7.70
CA PHE A 85 0.90 -7.17 -8.24
C PHE A 85 1.92 -6.63 -7.25
N ASP A 86 3.12 -6.32 -7.75
CA ASP A 86 4.15 -5.62 -6.98
C ASP A 86 4.16 -4.16 -7.41
N LEU A 87 3.74 -3.27 -6.51
CA LEU A 87 3.76 -1.82 -6.73
C LEU A 87 5.09 -1.25 -6.21
N ASP A 88 5.93 -0.82 -7.13
CA ASP A 88 7.27 -0.30 -6.84
C ASP A 88 7.25 1.22 -6.68
N ALA A 89 6.52 1.93 -7.54
CA ALA A 89 6.47 3.39 -7.52
C ALA A 89 5.21 3.99 -8.17
N LEU A 90 4.93 5.24 -7.82
CA LEU A 90 3.96 6.11 -8.46
C LEU A 90 4.68 7.37 -8.93
N ILE A 91 4.44 7.76 -10.18
CA ILE A 91 4.92 9.04 -10.73
C ILE A 91 3.75 10.00 -10.74
N PHE A 92 3.95 11.20 -10.20
CA PHE A 92 2.91 12.22 -10.13
C PHE A 92 2.99 13.19 -11.32
N ALA A 93 1.91 13.92 -11.56
CA ALA A 93 1.77 14.83 -12.70
C ALA A 93 2.78 15.99 -12.68
N ASP A 94 3.26 16.37 -11.49
CA ASP A 94 4.30 17.38 -11.30
C ASP A 94 5.74 16.86 -11.56
N GLY A 95 5.88 15.57 -11.90
CA GLY A 95 7.15 14.91 -12.16
C GLY A 95 7.84 14.36 -10.90
N THR A 96 7.31 14.62 -9.71
CA THR A 96 7.77 13.98 -8.48
C THR A 96 7.36 12.50 -8.46
N ARG A 97 7.98 11.74 -7.56
CA ARG A 97 7.72 10.30 -7.43
C ARG A 97 7.66 9.85 -5.99
N TRP A 98 6.85 8.84 -5.76
CA TRP A 98 6.90 7.99 -4.59
C TRP A 98 7.49 6.64 -5.00
N VAL A 99 8.43 6.11 -4.22
CA VAL A 99 9.06 4.80 -4.43
C VAL A 99 8.92 4.00 -3.14
N ALA A 100 8.39 2.78 -3.20
CA ALA A 100 8.03 2.00 -2.03
C ALA A 100 9.20 1.79 -1.04
N LYS A 101 10.43 1.66 -1.55
CA LYS A 101 11.64 1.53 -0.71
C LYS A 101 11.92 2.72 0.19
N THR A 102 11.39 3.91 -0.11
CA THR A 102 11.59 5.11 0.72
C THR A 102 10.65 5.16 1.92
N PHE A 103 10.06 4.03 2.33
CA PHE A 103 9.16 3.96 3.48
C PHE A 103 9.80 4.51 4.77
N PRO A 104 11.05 4.18 5.13
CA PRO A 104 11.67 4.72 6.35
C PRO A 104 11.73 6.25 6.38
N GLU A 105 11.92 6.89 5.22
CA GLU A 105 12.04 8.35 5.09
C GLU A 105 10.71 9.05 4.83
N ARG A 106 9.79 8.40 4.11
CA ARG A 106 8.48 8.94 3.69
C ARG A 106 7.34 7.97 4.06
N PRO A 107 7.08 7.74 5.35
CA PRO A 107 6.13 6.74 5.79
C PRO A 107 4.67 7.14 5.52
N PHE A 108 4.36 8.44 5.43
CA PHE A 108 2.96 8.87 5.38
C PHE A 108 2.32 8.62 4.02
N LEU A 109 2.95 9.04 2.93
CA LEU A 109 2.43 8.70 1.59
C LEU A 109 2.37 7.18 1.37
N TYR A 110 3.34 6.42 1.89
CA TYR A 110 3.32 4.96 1.87
C TYR A 110 2.09 4.38 2.61
N LEU A 111 1.83 4.84 3.83
CA LEU A 111 0.68 4.39 4.63
C LEU A 111 -0.65 4.79 3.99
N ALA A 112 -0.72 5.94 3.32
CA ALA A 112 -1.91 6.33 2.57
C ALA A 112 -2.19 5.36 1.42
N ILE A 113 -1.16 5.01 0.65
CA ILE A 113 -1.26 4.04 -0.46
C ILE A 113 -1.63 2.66 0.07
N GLU A 114 -0.91 2.15 1.07
CA GLU A 114 -1.17 0.84 1.67
C GLU A 114 -2.59 0.76 2.24
N ALA A 115 -3.08 1.81 2.88
CA ALA A 115 -4.43 1.84 3.42
C ALA A 115 -5.50 1.69 2.34
N VAL A 116 -5.31 2.31 1.16
CA VAL A 116 -6.21 2.15 0.02
C VAL A 116 -6.12 0.74 -0.55
N LEU A 117 -4.92 0.18 -0.73
CA LEU A 117 -4.76 -1.21 -1.18
C LEU A 117 -5.52 -2.18 -0.27
N ARG A 118 -5.45 -1.98 1.05
CA ARG A 118 -6.13 -2.83 2.04
C ARG A 118 -7.66 -2.70 2.08
N LEU A 119 -8.23 -1.67 1.46
CA LEU A 119 -9.69 -1.59 1.23
C LEU A 119 -10.14 -2.63 0.20
N HIS A 120 -9.25 -2.95 -0.75
CA HIS A 120 -9.55 -3.81 -1.88
C HIS A 120 -9.00 -5.22 -1.69
N PHE A 121 -7.81 -5.37 -1.09
CA PHE A 121 -7.09 -6.64 -1.02
C PHE A 121 -6.95 -7.13 0.43
N GLY A 122 -7.24 -8.41 0.66
CA GLY A 122 -6.99 -9.07 1.94
C GLY A 122 -5.55 -9.48 2.15
N THR A 123 -4.73 -9.51 1.10
CA THR A 123 -3.29 -9.73 1.20
C THR A 123 -2.61 -8.46 0.70
N VAL A 124 -1.94 -7.75 1.60
CA VAL A 124 -1.02 -6.66 1.28
C VAL A 124 0.23 -6.88 2.12
N LEU A 125 1.40 -7.01 1.50
CA LEU A 125 2.69 -7.21 2.15
C LEU A 125 3.52 -5.94 1.97
N ASN A 126 4.00 -5.41 3.09
CA ASN A 126 4.68 -4.12 3.14
C ASN A 126 6.16 -4.28 3.48
N HIS A 127 6.84 -3.14 3.64
CA HIS A 127 8.29 -3.01 3.82
C HIS A 127 8.86 -4.00 4.84
N ASP A 128 8.20 -4.13 5.99
CA ASP A 128 8.66 -4.96 7.11
C ASP A 128 8.08 -6.38 7.16
N TYR A 129 7.33 -6.77 6.12
CA TYR A 129 6.83 -8.13 6.06
C TYR A 129 7.98 -9.14 6.02
N ASN A 130 8.96 -8.91 5.14
CA ASN A 130 10.28 -9.55 5.12
C ASN A 130 11.19 -8.84 4.09
N ARG A 131 12.47 -9.25 4.03
CA ARG A 131 13.49 -8.68 3.14
C ARG A 131 13.09 -8.60 1.67
N ALA A 132 12.27 -9.52 1.17
CA ALA A 132 11.86 -9.50 -0.23
C ALA A 132 10.87 -8.37 -0.56
N HIS A 133 10.21 -7.78 0.46
CA HIS A 133 9.16 -6.77 0.28
C HIS A 133 9.59 -5.38 0.77
N GLU A 134 10.85 -5.21 1.18
CA GLU A 134 11.41 -3.90 1.58
C GLU A 134 11.33 -2.85 0.46
N ASP A 135 11.16 -3.28 -0.80
CA ASP A 135 11.20 -2.42 -1.97
C ASP A 135 9.88 -2.34 -2.76
N HIS A 136 8.79 -2.93 -2.28
CA HIS A 136 7.49 -2.86 -2.96
C HIS A 136 6.31 -3.11 -2.02
N LEU A 137 5.11 -2.72 -2.46
CA LEU A 137 3.85 -3.19 -1.89
C LEU A 137 3.34 -4.34 -2.75
N HIS A 138 3.37 -5.55 -2.21
CA HIS A 138 2.75 -6.71 -2.87
C HIS A 138 1.29 -6.82 -2.48
N PHE A 139 0.41 -7.11 -3.44
CA PHE A 139 -0.99 -7.43 -3.14
C PHE A 139 -1.59 -8.45 -4.11
N ASP A 140 -2.54 -9.24 -3.60
CA ASP A 140 -3.25 -10.27 -4.35
C ASP A 140 -4.73 -10.37 -3.92
N ASN A 141 -5.54 -11.05 -4.73
CA ASN A 141 -6.94 -11.33 -4.44
C ASN A 141 -7.19 -12.75 -3.91
N GLY A 142 -6.20 -13.34 -3.23
CA GLY A 142 -6.30 -14.66 -2.61
C GLY A 142 -7.10 -14.66 -1.31
N SER A 143 -7.33 -13.49 -0.71
CA SER A 143 -8.10 -13.35 0.52
C SER A 143 -8.98 -12.11 0.55
N ALA A 144 -10.08 -12.17 1.31
CA ALA A 144 -11.04 -11.07 1.42
C ALA A 144 -10.46 -9.88 2.21
N PRO A 145 -10.77 -8.63 1.83
CA PRO A 145 -10.29 -7.42 2.50
C PRO A 145 -10.98 -7.23 3.87
N ARG A 146 -10.41 -7.87 4.89
CA ARG A 146 -10.84 -7.80 6.30
C ARG A 146 -9.63 -7.84 7.22
N PHE A 147 -9.73 -7.24 8.40
CA PHE A 147 -8.67 -7.35 9.40
C PHE A 147 -8.55 -8.79 9.93
N LYS A 148 -7.32 -9.20 10.23
CA LYS A 148 -6.97 -10.53 10.76
C LYS A 148 -5.84 -10.32 11.76
N ARG A 149 -6.09 -10.61 13.04
CA ARG A 149 -5.14 -10.37 14.13
C ARG A 149 -3.92 -11.30 14.07
N ASP A 150 -4.05 -12.44 13.42
CA ASP A 150 -3.02 -13.46 13.21
C ASP A 150 -2.22 -13.25 11.91
N ALA A 151 -2.65 -12.33 11.04
CA ALA A 151 -1.95 -12.02 9.81
C ALA A 151 -0.86 -10.97 10.08
N ARG A 152 0.41 -11.39 10.09
CA ARG A 152 1.59 -10.53 10.33
C ARG A 152 1.50 -9.19 9.59
N SER A 153 1.22 -9.19 8.28
CA SER A 153 1.19 -7.94 7.51
C SER A 153 0.07 -6.98 7.96
N HIS A 154 -1.07 -7.50 8.43
CA HIS A 154 -2.17 -6.66 8.94
C HIS A 154 -1.77 -6.01 10.25
N VAL A 155 -1.07 -6.76 11.10
CA VAL A 155 -0.58 -6.27 12.39
C VAL A 155 0.49 -5.21 12.20
N ILE A 156 1.47 -5.43 11.32
CA ILE A 156 2.51 -4.43 10.98
C ILE A 156 1.87 -3.12 10.53
N PHE A 157 0.91 -3.18 9.60
CA PHE A 157 0.20 -1.98 9.14
C PHE A 157 -0.49 -1.23 10.28
N VAL A 158 -1.22 -1.96 11.16
CA VAL A 158 -1.88 -1.35 12.32
C VAL A 158 -0.84 -0.72 13.25
N GLN A 159 0.23 -1.41 13.58
CA GLN A 159 1.31 -0.90 14.43
C GLN A 159 1.95 0.37 13.82
N TYR A 160 2.14 0.43 12.51
CA TYR A 160 2.62 1.63 11.84
C TYR A 160 1.63 2.78 11.87
N ALA A 161 0.35 2.53 11.58
CA ALA A 161 -0.67 3.56 11.71
C ALA A 161 -0.70 4.13 13.15
N LEU A 162 -0.68 3.26 14.16
CA LEU A 162 -0.69 3.65 15.57
C LEU A 162 0.53 4.50 15.96
N THR A 163 1.73 4.05 15.61
CA THR A 163 2.98 4.73 15.98
C THR A 163 3.21 6.01 15.19
N LYS A 164 3.02 5.99 13.87
CA LYS A 164 3.36 7.10 12.97
C LYS A 164 2.27 8.17 12.90
N LEU A 165 0.99 7.80 12.95
CA LEU A 165 -0.12 8.74 12.74
C LEU A 165 -0.85 9.12 14.03
N PHE A 166 -0.90 8.21 15.01
CA PHE A 166 -1.68 8.42 16.24
C PHE A 166 -0.81 8.57 17.50
N ASN A 167 0.52 8.64 17.32
CA ASN A 167 1.50 8.80 18.39
C ASN A 167 1.28 7.82 19.56
N GLN A 168 0.96 6.57 19.25
CA GLN A 168 0.78 5.52 20.23
C GLN A 168 1.98 4.57 20.23
N SER A 169 2.55 4.31 21.41
CA SER A 169 3.47 3.19 21.58
C SER A 169 2.73 1.86 21.43
N VAL A 170 3.37 0.91 20.77
CA VAL A 170 2.91 -0.49 20.60
C VAL A 170 3.85 -1.49 21.27
N GLY A 171 4.67 -1.01 22.22
CA GLY A 171 5.71 -1.78 22.90
C GLY A 171 7.13 -1.47 22.37
N ASP A 172 8.13 -1.95 23.10
CA ASP A 172 9.55 -1.65 22.81
C ASP A 172 10.05 -2.30 21.51
N ALA A 173 9.41 -3.38 21.08
CA ALA A 173 9.71 -4.05 19.82
C ALA A 173 9.28 -3.25 18.58
N GLY A 174 8.43 -2.22 18.76
CA GLY A 174 7.88 -1.46 17.65
C GLY A 174 6.93 -2.29 16.77
N ALA A 175 6.98 -2.09 15.46
CA ALA A 175 6.13 -2.79 14.50
C ALA A 175 6.72 -4.17 14.15
N ASP A 176 6.45 -5.19 14.96
CA ASP A 176 6.99 -6.55 14.82
C ASP A 176 6.02 -7.55 14.12
N GLY A 177 4.77 -7.14 13.90
CA GLY A 177 3.73 -7.97 13.33
C GLY A 177 3.09 -8.97 14.29
N VAL A 178 3.32 -8.84 15.61
CA VAL A 178 2.68 -9.63 16.66
C VAL A 178 1.59 -8.81 17.35
N PHE A 179 0.34 -9.31 17.33
CA PHE A 179 -0.78 -8.62 17.95
C PHE A 179 -0.80 -8.87 19.46
N GLY A 180 0.13 -8.23 20.18
CA GLY A 180 0.27 -8.32 21.64
C GLY A 180 -0.62 -7.35 22.42
N PRO A 181 -0.61 -7.44 23.77
CA PRO A 181 -1.38 -6.58 24.66
C PRO A 181 -1.15 -5.08 24.44
N GLU A 182 0.08 -4.66 24.14
CA GLU A 182 0.44 -3.26 23.89
C GLU A 182 -0.20 -2.73 22.60
N THR A 183 -0.14 -3.53 21.53
CA THR A 183 -0.81 -3.23 20.25
C THR A 183 -2.32 -3.16 20.44
N GLU A 184 -2.91 -4.11 21.18
CA GLU A 184 -4.34 -4.09 21.48
C GLU A 184 -4.75 -2.86 22.29
N GLN A 185 -3.99 -2.51 23.32
CA GLN A 185 -4.27 -1.35 24.17
C GLN A 185 -4.18 -0.04 23.38
N ALA A 186 -3.14 0.12 22.57
CA ALA A 186 -2.96 1.27 21.67
C ALA A 186 -4.10 1.38 20.65
N LEU A 187 -4.45 0.27 20.00
CA LEU A 187 -5.56 0.21 19.07
C LEU A 187 -6.89 0.57 19.76
N ASN A 188 -7.13 0.08 20.97
CA ASN A 188 -8.34 0.39 21.72
C ASN A 188 -8.47 1.89 22.04
N ARG A 189 -7.37 2.58 22.36
CA ARG A 189 -7.37 4.03 22.58
C ARG A 189 -7.74 4.78 21.29
N VAL A 190 -7.09 4.44 20.18
CA VAL A 190 -7.34 5.10 18.89
C VAL A 190 -8.74 4.82 18.38
N ARG A 191 -9.21 3.57 18.44
CA ARG A 191 -10.59 3.22 18.04
C ARG A 191 -11.64 4.01 18.82
N ARG A 192 -11.47 4.17 20.15
CA ARG A 192 -12.37 5.01 20.96
C ARG A 192 -12.31 6.48 20.55
N GLN A 193 -11.11 7.03 20.33
CA GLN A 193 -10.94 8.40 19.88
C GLN A 193 -11.62 8.66 18.53
N LEU A 194 -11.57 7.68 17.62
CA LEU A 194 -12.17 7.76 16.29
C LEU A 194 -13.66 7.35 16.25
N GLY A 195 -14.22 6.86 17.36
CA GLY A 195 -15.58 6.31 17.39
C GLY A 195 -15.76 5.03 16.55
N ILE A 196 -14.69 4.25 16.33
CA ILE A 196 -14.70 3.03 15.53
C ILE A 196 -14.85 1.80 16.43
N GLY A 197 -15.72 0.86 16.02
CA GLY A 197 -15.92 -0.42 16.71
C GLY A 197 -14.77 -1.41 16.53
N SER A 198 -15.02 -2.70 16.78
CA SER A 198 -14.00 -3.74 16.58
C SER A 198 -13.58 -3.84 15.11
N LEU A 199 -12.27 -3.87 14.84
CA LEU A 199 -11.76 -4.06 13.47
C LEU A 199 -12.06 -5.45 12.89
N SER A 200 -12.51 -6.41 13.70
CA SER A 200 -13.03 -7.69 13.19
C SER A 200 -14.22 -7.50 12.25
N GLU A 201 -15.01 -6.43 12.47
CA GLU A 201 -16.11 -6.06 11.61
C GLU A 201 -15.56 -5.32 10.39
N LYS A 202 -15.98 -5.75 9.20
CA LYS A 202 -15.47 -5.25 7.93
C LYS A 202 -15.65 -3.73 7.79
N GLU A 203 -16.79 -3.23 8.22
CA GLU A 203 -17.16 -1.81 8.13
C GLU A 203 -16.25 -0.95 9.02
N ASN A 204 -15.93 -1.44 10.22
CA ASN A 204 -14.99 -0.77 11.14
C ASN A 204 -13.56 -0.82 10.61
N TRP A 205 -13.15 -1.95 10.01
CA TRP A 205 -11.87 -2.05 9.32
C TRP A 205 -11.75 -1.01 8.20
N PHE A 206 -12.78 -0.90 7.36
CA PHE A 206 -12.80 0.06 6.26
C PHE A 206 -12.83 1.51 6.76
N ALA A 207 -13.59 1.80 7.83
CA ALA A 207 -13.58 3.11 8.47
C ALA A 207 -12.19 3.48 9.00
N PHE A 208 -11.50 2.52 9.63
CA PHE A 208 -10.13 2.72 10.11
C PHE A 208 -9.16 2.99 8.95
N LEU A 209 -9.20 2.20 7.88
CA LEU A 209 -8.36 2.39 6.69
C LEU A 209 -8.57 3.76 6.03
N ARG A 210 -9.82 4.19 5.85
CA ARG A 210 -10.12 5.52 5.28
C ARG A 210 -9.59 6.65 6.19
N THR A 211 -9.68 6.47 7.50
CA THR A 211 -9.13 7.43 8.48
C THR A 211 -7.61 7.49 8.40
N VAL A 212 -6.94 6.33 8.31
CA VAL A 212 -5.48 6.24 8.13
C VAL A 212 -5.06 6.94 6.86
N ALA A 213 -5.71 6.66 5.72
CA ALA A 213 -5.37 7.28 4.44
C ALA A 213 -5.46 8.81 4.51
N LYS A 214 -6.56 9.34 5.08
CA LYS A 214 -6.75 10.78 5.25
C LYS A 214 -5.73 11.40 6.20
N ALA A 215 -5.49 10.79 7.36
CA ALA A 215 -4.53 11.29 8.34
C ALA A 215 -3.11 11.30 7.78
N ALA A 216 -2.74 10.25 7.05
CA ALA A 216 -1.43 10.12 6.43
C ALA A 216 -1.19 11.20 5.37
N LEU A 217 -2.16 11.47 4.49
CA LEU A 217 -2.03 12.57 3.51
C LEU A 217 -1.92 13.94 4.18
N ALA A 218 -2.66 14.19 5.26
CA ALA A 218 -2.54 15.42 6.02
C ALA A 218 -1.13 15.58 6.63
N SER A 219 -0.56 14.50 7.18
CA SER A 219 0.81 14.48 7.71
C SER A 219 1.86 14.66 6.61
N GLU A 220 1.70 14.02 5.45
CA GLU A 220 2.62 14.16 4.30
C GLU A 220 2.67 15.62 3.83
N ARG A 221 1.51 16.28 3.70
CA ARG A 221 1.45 17.70 3.34
C ARG A 221 2.08 18.60 4.38
N GLY A 222 1.94 18.27 5.67
CA GLY A 222 2.61 18.98 6.75
C GLY A 222 4.14 18.93 6.63
N ILE A 223 4.70 17.82 6.11
CA ILE A 223 6.13 17.71 5.79
C ILE A 223 6.49 18.54 4.56
N VAL A 224 5.74 18.38 3.45
CA VAL A 224 6.04 19.06 2.17
C VAL A 224 5.94 20.58 2.27
N HIS A 225 5.06 21.09 3.13
CA HIS A 225 4.88 22.53 3.35
C HIS A 225 5.67 23.09 4.54
N ALA A 226 6.39 22.26 5.31
CA ALA A 226 7.31 22.79 6.32
C ALA A 226 8.44 23.55 5.60
N PRO A 227 8.66 24.84 5.89
CA PRO A 227 9.65 25.64 5.17
C PRO A 227 11.05 25.05 5.39
N GLU A 228 11.88 25.07 4.35
CA GLU A 228 13.32 24.89 4.50
C GLU A 228 13.79 25.87 5.58
N LEU A 229 14.25 25.33 6.71
CA LEU A 229 15.02 26.11 7.67
C LEU A 229 16.33 26.45 6.96
N VAL A 230 16.37 27.63 6.35
CA VAL A 230 17.60 28.25 5.86
C VAL A 230 18.53 28.37 7.06
N SER A 231 19.60 27.56 7.06
CA SER A 231 20.77 27.74 7.92
C SER A 231 21.68 28.81 7.34
#